data_AF-A0AAX0B7T9-F1
#
_entry.id   AF-A0AAX0B7T9-F1
#
_cell.length_a   1.000
_cell.length_b   1.000
_cell.length_c   1.000
_cell.angle_alpha   90.00
_cell.angle_beta   90.00
_cell.angle_gamma   90.00
#
_symmetry.space_group_name_H-M   'P 1'
#
loop_
_entity.id
_entity.type
_entity.pdbx_description
1 polymer ?
#
loop_
_entity_poly.entity_id
_entity_poly.type
_entity_poly.pdbx_seq_one_letter_code
_entity_poly.pdbx_strand_id
1 'polypeptide(L)' 'MKAQLAPHEAIEVRELISQEMLGIKKINASMNMVEDNELKNFMKDSLAAKKTALKNIQSVLS' A
#
# COMPACT_ATOMS: atom_id res chain seq x y z
N MET A 1 -4.45 8.46 -19.14
CA MET A 1 -5.77 7.90 -19.51
C MET A 1 -6.55 7.77 -18.22
N LYS A 2 -7.70 8.43 -18.08
CA LYS A 2 -8.60 8.16 -16.95
C LYS A 2 -9.24 6.79 -17.17
N ALA A 3 -9.07 5.88 -16.22
CA ALA A 3 -9.74 4.59 -16.28
C ALA A 3 -11.24 4.79 -16.05
N GLN A 4 -12.07 4.51 -17.06
CA GLN A 4 -13.51 4.47 -16.88
C GLN A 4 -13.91 3.07 -16.42
N LEU A 5 -13.94 2.91 -15.10
CA LEU A 5 -14.21 1.64 -14.44
C LEU A 5 -15.72 1.35 -14.39
N ALA A 6 -16.08 0.10 -14.63
CA ALA A 6 -17.40 -0.40 -14.27
C ALA A 6 -17.59 -0.36 -12.74
N PRO A 7 -18.84 -0.35 -12.24
CA PRO A 7 -19.10 -0.21 -10.81
C PRO A 7 -18.40 -1.25 -9.92
N HIS A 8 -18.29 -2.50 -10.37
CA HIS A 8 -17.61 -3.57 -9.63
C HIS A 8 -16.09 -3.39 -9.62
N GLU A 9 -15.50 -2.96 -10.74
CA GLU A 9 -14.07 -2.63 -10.82
C GLU A 9 -13.73 -1.45 -9.90
N ALA A 10 -14.60 -0.44 -9.80
CA ALA A 10 -14.41 0.68 -8.88
C ALA A 10 -14.44 0.23 -7.40
N ILE A 11 -15.29 -0.73 -7.05
CA ILE A 11 -15.33 -1.33 -5.70
C ILE A 11 -14.04 -2.10 -5.42
N GLU A 12 -13.59 -2.90 -6.38
CA GLU A 12 -12.36 -3.69 -6.26
C GLU A 12 -11.14 -2.78 -6.07
N VAL A 13 -11.01 -1.71 -6.86
CA VAL A 13 -9.90 -0.76 -6.71
C VAL A 13 -9.95 -0.06 -5.34
N ARG A 14 -11.13 0.30 -4.85
CA ARG A 14 -11.27 0.87 -3.49
C ARG A 14 -10.81 -0.12 -2.42
N GLU A 15 -11.09 -1.41 -2.59
CA GLU A 15 -10.62 -2.46 -1.69
C GLU A 15 -9.09 -2.58 -1.73
N LEU A 16 -8.49 -2.60 -2.93
CA LEU A 16 -7.03 -2.62 -3.09
C LEU A 16 -6.35 -1.42 -2.41
N ILE A 17 -6.90 -0.21 -2.57
CA ILE A 17 -6.42 1.00 -1.86
C ILE A 17 -6.50 0.80 -0.35
N SER A 18 -7.62 0.28 0.14
CA SER A 18 -7.86 0.07 1.57
C SER A 18 -6.85 -0.94 2.16
N GLN A 19 -6.59 -2.04 1.45
CA GLN A 19 -5.61 -3.05 1.83
C GLN A 19 -4.19 -2.49 1.87
N GLU A 20 -3.77 -1.69 0.87
CA GLU A 20 -2.45 -1.06 0.89
C GLU A 20 -2.30 -0.06 2.03
N MET A 21 -3.32 0.77 2.29
CA MET A 21 -3.33 1.69 3.42
C MET A 21 -3.25 0.97 4.77
N LEU A 22 -3.99 -0.13 4.94
CA LEU A 22 -3.92 -0.95 6.15
C LEU A 22 -2.55 -1.60 6.33
N GLY A 23 -1.97 -2.14 5.25
CA GLY A 23 -0.62 -2.70 5.25
C GLY A 23 0.45 -1.68 5.67
N ILE A 24 0.41 -0.48 5.10
CA ILE A 24 1.31 0.63 5.46
C ILE A 24 1.20 0.97 6.95
N LYS A 25 -0.03 1.09 7.47
CA LYS A 25 -0.26 1.39 8.89
C LYS A 25 0.28 0.30 9.80
N LYS A 26 0.05 -0.97 9.47
CA LYS A 26 0.53 -2.13 10.24
C LYS A 26 2.05 -2.15 10.30
N ILE A 27 2.73 -2.03 9.16
CA ILE A 27 4.20 -2.04 9.10
C ILE A 27 4.78 -0.85 9.89
N ASN A 28 4.23 0.36 9.71
CA ASN A 28 4.68 1.53 10.47
C ASN A 28 4.52 1.35 11.99
N ALA A 29 3.39 0.80 12.44
CA ALA A 29 3.11 0.61 13.84
C ALA A 29 4.03 -0.45 14.49
N SER A 30 4.37 -1.53 13.76
CA SER A 30 5.19 -2.62 14.30
C SER A 30 6.70 -2.40 14.17
N MET A 31 7.15 -1.58 13.22
CA MET A 31 8.59 -1.39 12.91
C MET A 31 9.40 -0.85 14.09
N ASN A 32 8.79 -0.06 14.98
CA ASN A 32 9.47 0.48 16.17
C ASN A 32 9.73 -0.59 17.24
N MET A 33 9.03 -1.73 17.19
CA MET A 33 9.22 -2.86 18.11
C MET A 33 10.25 -3.88 17.61
N VAL A 34 10.76 -3.71 16.39
CA VAL A 34 11.73 -4.65 15.81
C VAL A 34 13.14 -4.20 16.16
N GLU A 35 13.87 -5.08 16.85
CA GLU A 35 15.28 -4.85 17.21
C GLU A 35 16.24 -5.36 16.14
N ASP A 36 15.87 -6.45 15.46
CA ASP A 36 16.67 -7.03 14.39
C ASP A 36 16.79 -6.09 13.19
N ASN A 37 18.04 -5.76 12.83
CA ASN A 37 18.32 -4.75 11.80
C ASN A 37 17.99 -5.25 10.39
N GLU A 38 18.17 -6.54 10.12
CA GLU A 38 17.85 -7.13 8.82
C GLU A 38 16.33 -7.09 8.60
N LEU A 39 15.55 -7.55 9.58
CA LEU A 39 14.10 -7.48 9.57
C LEU A 39 13.59 -6.04 9.48
N LYS A 40 14.21 -5.11 10.21
CA LYS A 40 13.85 -3.68 10.12
C LYS A 40 14.09 -3.11 8.73
N ASN A 41 15.19 -3.49 8.07
CA ASN A 41 15.47 -3.07 6.70
C ASN A 41 14.47 -3.69 5.71
N PHE A 42 14.19 -4.98 5.83
CA PHE A 42 13.14 -5.64 5.05
C PHE A 42 11.77 -4.97 5.21
N MET A 43 11.42 -4.55 6.43
CA MET A 43 10.17 -3.82 6.70
C MET A 43 10.16 -2.43 6.06
N LYS A 44 11.29 -1.72 6.03
CA LYS A 44 11.40 -0.43 5.32
C LYS A 44 11.21 -0.60 3.81
N ASP A 45 11.82 -1.62 3.22
CA ASP A 45 11.67 -1.93 1.79
C ASP A 45 10.22 -2.31 1.47
N SER A 46 9.61 -3.14 2.31
CA SER A 46 8.19 -3.50 2.21
C SER A 46 7.28 -2.27 2.32
N LEU A 47 7.56 -1.36 3.25
CA LEU A 47 6.83 -0.11 3.41
C LEU A 47 6.96 0.78 2.17
N ALA A 48 8.15 0.89 1.59
CA ALA A 48 8.40 1.65 0.38
C ALA A 48 7.65 1.06 -0.82
N ALA A 49 7.69 -0.27 -0.98
CA ALA A 49 6.97 -0.97 -2.03
C ALA A 49 5.45 -0.74 -1.94
N LYS A 50 4.87 -0.84 -0.74
CA LYS A 50 3.43 -0.58 -0.53
C LYS A 50 3.03 0.86 -0.81
N LYS A 51 3.84 1.84 -0.38
CA LYS A 51 3.60 3.26 -0.70
C LYS A 51 3.64 3.50 -2.22
N THR A 52 4.58 2.87 -2.93
CA THR A 52 4.66 2.95 -4.39
C THR A 52 3.43 2.31 -5.05
N ALA A 53 3.00 1.13 -4.61
CA ALA A 53 1.79 0.47 -5.11
C ALA A 53 0.54 1.35 -4.92
N LEU A 54 0.34 1.90 -3.72
CA LEU A 54 -0.77 2.82 -3.44
C LEU A 54 -0.75 4.05 -4.36
N LYS A 55 0.42 4.67 -4.53
CA LYS A 55 0.58 5.83 -5.42
C LYS A 55 0.26 5.48 -6.87
N ASN A 56 0.70 4.31 -7.33
CA ASN A 56 0.42 3.85 -8.70
C ASN A 56 -1.07 3.63 -8.93
N ILE A 57 -1.76 2.97 -7.99
CA ILE A 57 -3.21 2.75 -8.08
C ILE A 57 -3.96 4.11 -8.11
N GLN A 58 -3.60 5.03 -7.21
CA GLN A 58 -4.20 6.36 -7.17
C GLN A 58 -3.93 7.17 -8.45
N SER A 59 -2.75 7.03 -9.04
CA SER A 59 -2.38 7.72 -10.29
C SER A 59 -3.18 7.24 -11.50
N VAL A 60 -3.61 5.97 -11.52
CA VAL A 60 -4.45 5.43 -12.61
C VAL A 60 -5.90 5.93 -12.52
N LEU A 61 -6.35 6.26 -11.30
CA LEU A 61 -7.69 6.77 -11.02
C LEU A 61 -7.83 8.30 -11.15
N SER A 62 -6.73 9.05 -11.08
CA SER A 62 -6.71 10.52 -11.14
C SER A 62 -6.80 11.03 -12.59
#